data_AF-A0A920NE79-F1
#
_entry.id   AF-A0A920NE79-F1
#
_cell.length_a   1.000
_cell.length_b   1.000
_cell.length_c   1.000
_cell.angle_alpha   90.00
_cell.angle_beta   90.00
_cell.angle_gamma   90.00
#
_symmetry.space_group_name_H-M   'P 1'
#
loop_
_entity.id
_entity.type
_entity.pdbx_description
1 polymer ?
#
loop_
_entity_poly.entity_id
_entity_poly.type
_entity_poly.pdbx_seq_one_letter_code
_entity_poly.pdbx_strand_id
1 'polypeptide(L)' 'MKNKIYYENFKDAIERNRKKIPAVHKKLKAAGVQYVMSSWIDLHGIPKTKPVPMSDFEQLLFRGKDLSLQYTQYLLYLN' A
#
# COMPACT_ATOMS: atom_id res chain seq x y z
N MET A 1 -1.33 5.40 -24.91
CA MET A 1 -0.24 6.09 -24.20
C MET A 1 0.66 5.06 -23.56
N LYS A 2 1.97 5.16 -23.82
CA LYS A 2 3.02 4.18 -23.54
C LYS A 2 3.02 3.70 -22.07
N ASN A 3 3.28 2.40 -21.88
CA ASN A 3 3.43 1.70 -20.59
C ASN A 3 4.37 2.44 -19.62
N LYS A 4 3.84 3.34 -18.79
CA LYS A 4 4.61 3.92 -17.67
C LYS A 4 4.68 2.90 -16.55
N ILE A 5 5.89 2.43 -16.23
CA ILE A 5 6.15 1.50 -15.13
C ILE A 5 6.27 2.21 -13.76
N TYR A 6 6.37 3.55 -13.73
CA TYR A 6 6.39 4.34 -12.50
C TYR A 6 5.78 5.74 -12.72
N TYR A 7 5.44 6.41 -11.62
CA TYR A 7 4.94 7.78 -11.58
C TYR A 7 6.01 8.71 -11.04
N GLU A 8 6.19 9.86 -11.69
CA GLU A 8 7.17 10.89 -11.28
C GLU A 8 6.67 11.69 -10.07
N ASN A 9 5.36 11.92 -9.98
CA ASN A 9 4.75 12.65 -8.87
C ASN A 9 4.06 11.70 -7.89
N PHE A 10 4.32 11.93 -6.61
CA PHE A 10 3.69 11.23 -5.50
C PHE A 10 2.15 11.31 -5.53
N LYS A 11 1.61 12.49 -5.86
CA LYS A 11 0.16 12.74 -5.93
C LYS A 11 -0.52 11.83 -6.94
N ASP A 12 0.09 11.62 -8.10
CA ASP A 12 -0.45 10.80 -9.17
C ASP A 12 -0.47 9.31 -8.78
N ALA A 13 0.57 8.87 -8.05
CA ALA A 13 0.66 7.52 -7.51
C ALA A 13 -0.43 7.23 -6.45
N ILE A 14 -0.76 8.21 -5.60
CA ILE A 14 -1.84 8.08 -4.61
C ILE A 14 -3.21 8.08 -5.30
N GLU A 15 -3.46 9.01 -6.21
CA GLU A 15 -4.80 9.26 -6.74
C GLU A 15 -5.36 8.06 -7.52
N ARG A 16 -4.51 7.30 -8.22
CA ARG A 16 -4.92 6.08 -8.93
C ARG A 16 -5.47 5.00 -7.99
N ASN A 17 -4.95 4.95 -6.76
CA ASN A 17 -5.29 3.92 -5.78
C ASN A 17 -6.44 4.35 -4.87
N ARG A 18 -6.69 5.66 -4.73
CA ARG A 18 -7.71 6.24 -3.85
C ARG A 18 -9.07 5.57 -3.97
N LYS A 19 -9.51 5.27 -5.19
CA LYS A 19 -10.82 4.63 -5.46
C LYS A 19 -10.91 3.18 -4.94
N LYS A 20 -9.79 2.46 -4.89
CA LYS A 20 -9.74 1.03 -4.49
C LYS A 20 -9.61 0.85 -2.98
N ILE A 21 -9.01 1.84 -2.28
CA ILE A 21 -8.71 1.77 -0.85
C ILE A 21 -9.94 1.46 0.02
N PRO A 22 -11.11 2.14 -0.14
CA PRO A 22 -12.27 1.86 0.69
C PRO A 22 -12.85 0.46 0.50
N ALA A 23 -12.87 -0.03 -0.74
CA ALA A 23 -13.36 -1.36 -1.06
C ALA A 23 -12.49 -2.45 -0.41
N VAL A 24 -11.17 -2.28 -0.46
CA VAL A 24 -10.21 -3.21 0.14
C VAL A 24 -10.31 -3.16 1.67
N HIS A 25 -10.36 -1.97 2.26
CA HIS A 25 -10.55 -1.81 3.70
C HIS A 25 -11.82 -2.54 4.17
N LYS A 26 -12.94 -2.36 3.46
CA LYS A 26 -14.20 -3.05 3.76
C LYS A 26 -14.07 -4.56 3.65
N LYS A 27 -13.42 -5.08 2.60
CA LYS A 27 -13.18 -6.53 2.40
C LYS A 27 -12.36 -7.12 3.55
N LEU A 28 -11.26 -6.46 3.93
CA LEU A 28 -10.38 -6.90 5.02
C LEU A 28 -11.10 -6.87 6.37
N LYS A 29 -11.86 -5.81 6.65
CA LYS A 29 -12.64 -5.68 7.88
C LYS A 29 -13.74 -6.75 7.97
N ALA A 30 -14.44 -7.02 6.87
CA ALA A 30 -15.46 -8.07 6.82
C ALA A 30 -14.87 -9.48 7.03
N ALA A 31 -13.62 -9.71 6.62
CA ALA A 31 -12.90 -10.95 6.87
C ALA A 31 -12.31 -11.07 8.29
N GLY A 32 -12.53 -10.08 9.16
CA GLY A 32 -12.02 -10.09 10.54
C GLY A 32 -10.50 -9.89 10.64
N VAL A 33 -9.86 -9.34 9.60
CA VAL A 33 -8.42 -9.06 9.61
C VAL A 33 -8.10 -8.02 10.68
N GLN A 34 -7.12 -8.32 11.53
CA GLN A 34 -6.67 -7.41 12.59
C GLN A 34 -5.38 -6.66 12.23
N TYR A 35 -4.54 -7.26 11.39
CA TYR A 35 -3.25 -6.72 10.96
C TYR A 35 -3.02 -6.93 9.47
N VAL A 36 -2.31 -5.98 8.85
CA VAL A 36 -1.78 -6.09 7.49
C VAL A 36 -0.27 -6.06 7.51
N MET A 37 0.38 -6.71 6.55
CA MET A 37 1.82 -6.68 6.42
C MET A 37 2.24 -5.50 5.55
N SER A 38 2.93 -4.53 6.13
CA SER A 38 3.68 -3.52 5.38
C SER A 38 4.97 -4.16 4.90
N SER A 39 5.27 -4.09 3.61
CA SER A 39 6.51 -4.64 3.04
C SER A 39 7.26 -3.54 2.29
N TRP A 40 8.58 -3.56 2.28
CA TRP A 40 9.39 -2.66 1.45
C TRP A 40 10.78 -3.25 1.20
N ILE A 41 11.50 -2.70 0.23
CA ILE A 41 12.91 -2.99 0.01
C ILE A 41 13.71 -1.81 0.52
N ASP A 42 14.73 -2.07 1.34
CA ASP A 42 15.64 -1.03 1.81
C ASP A 42 16.68 -0.63 0.74
N LEU A 43 17.55 0.33 1.06
CA LEU A 43 18.58 0.81 0.12
C LEU A 43 19.60 -0.27 -0.28
N HIS A 44 19.73 -1.35 0.50
CA HIS A 44 20.62 -2.47 0.21
C HIS A 44 19.93 -3.58 -0.57
N GLY A 45 18.66 -3.40 -0.95
CA GLY A 45 17.90 -4.43 -1.66
C GLY A 45 17.28 -5.48 -0.74
N ILE A 46 17.35 -5.30 0.58
CA ILE A 46 16.86 -6.31 1.53
C ILE A 46 15.36 -6.09 1.75
N PRO A 47 14.52 -7.13 1.55
CA PRO A 47 13.10 -7.05 1.87
C PRO A 47 12.89 -6.92 3.38
N LYS A 48 12.04 -5.99 3.77
CA LYS A 48 11.62 -5.71 5.13
C LYS A 48 10.12 -5.84 5.22
N THR A 49 9.64 -6.35 6.36
CA THR A 49 8.22 -6.51 6.63
C THR A 49 7.90 -6.07 8.05
N LYS A 50 6.75 -5.41 8.24
CA LYS A 50 6.26 -4.98 9.56
C LYS A 50 4.75 -5.20 9.64
N PRO A 51 4.25 -5.92 10.66
CA PRO A 51 2.82 -6.00 10.89
C PRO A 51 2.29 -4.64 11.34
N VAL A 52 1.16 -4.23 10.77
CA VAL A 52 0.52 -2.94 11.05
C VAL A 52 -0.94 -3.21 11.41
N PRO A 53 -1.45 -2.67 12.53
CA PRO A 53 -2.84 -2.87 12.91
C PRO A 53 -3.78 -2.21 11.89
N MET A 54 -4.96 -2.78 11.71
CA MET A 54 -5.99 -2.23 10.81
C MET A 54 -6.44 -0.81 11.19
N SER A 55 -6.24 -0.38 12.44
CA SER A 55 -6.46 1.01 12.88
C SER A 55 -5.59 2.03 12.13
N ASP A 56 -4.43 1.60 11.64
CA ASP A 56 -3.45 2.45 10.94
C ASP A 56 -3.49 2.27 9.42
N PHE A 57 -4.47 1.51 8.89
CA PHE A 57 -4.55 1.14 7.48
C PHE A 57 -4.52 2.35 6.53
N GLU A 58 -5.33 3.38 6.79
CA GLU A 58 -5.35 4.59 5.96
C GLU A 58 -4.08 5.43 6.12
N GLN A 59 -3.51 5.46 7.32
CA GLN A 59 -2.25 6.17 7.57
C GLN A 59 -1.10 5.56 6.78
N LEU A 60 -1.05 4.23 6.70
CA LEU A 60 -0.08 3.50 5.88
C LEU A 60 -0.21 3.83 4.38
N LEU A 61 -1.42 4.07 3.90
CA LEU A 61 -1.70 4.34 2.48
C LEU A 61 -1.51 5.79 2.06
N PHE A 62 -1.66 6.75 2.97
CA PHE A 62 -1.65 8.18 2.62
C PHE A 62 -0.47 8.96 3.18
N ARG A 63 0.14 8.53 4.29
CA ARG A 63 1.11 9.37 5.00
C ARG A 63 2.57 9.09 4.67
N GLY A 64 2.89 8.02 3.94
CA GLY A 64 4.27 7.69 3.52
C GLY A 64 5.30 7.71 4.66
N LYS A 65 4.82 7.69 5.91
CA LYS A 65 5.62 7.98 7.11
C LYS A 65 6.60 6.84 7.39
N ASP A 66 6.27 5.66 6.90
CA ASP A 66 7.17 4.56 6.60
C ASP A 66 7.21 4.42 5.07
N LEU A 67 8.40 4.34 4.45
CA LEU A 67 8.72 4.28 3.01
C LEU A 67 8.06 3.14 2.18
N SER A 68 6.97 2.56 2.67
CA SER A 68 6.24 1.38 2.18
C SER A 68 5.33 1.60 0.96
N LEU A 69 5.21 2.84 0.46
CA LEU A 69 4.20 3.19 -0.55
C LEU A 69 4.36 2.53 -1.93
N GLN A 70 5.47 1.86 -2.20
CA GLN A 70 5.62 1.08 -3.43
C GLN A 70 4.98 -0.33 -3.34
N TYR A 71 4.74 -0.87 -2.14
CA TYR A 71 4.43 -2.30 -1.96
C TYR A 71 3.00 -2.60 -1.52
N THR A 72 2.29 -1.66 -0.89
CA THR A 72 0.83 -1.81 -0.71
C THR A 72 0.12 -1.94 -2.06
N GLN A 73 0.74 -1.39 -3.10
CA GLN A 73 0.42 -1.62 -4.50
C GLN A 73 0.43 -3.12 -4.87
N TYR A 74 1.47 -3.87 -4.47
CA TYR A 74 1.67 -5.28 -4.85
C TYR A 74 0.60 -6.22 -4.26
N LEU A 75 0.19 -5.98 -3.01
CA LEU A 75 -0.92 -6.72 -2.38
C LEU A 75 -2.27 -6.50 -3.10
N LEU A 76 -2.45 -5.34 -3.74
CA LEU A 76 -3.63 -5.03 -4.56
C LEU A 76 -3.56 -5.60 -5.99
N TYR A 77 -2.38 -6.02 -6.47
CA TYR A 77 -2.20 -6.68 -7.78
C TYR A 77 -2.34 -8.21 -7.72
N LEU A 78 -2.33 -8.81 -6.52
CA LEU A 78 -2.48 -10.26 -6.31
C LEU A 78 -3.95 -10.70 -6.09
N ASN A 79 -4.94 -9.90 -6.48
CA ASN A 79 -6.35 -10.29 -6.56
C ASN A 79 -6.95 -9.87 -7.89
#